data_AF-A0A965Y9D7-F1
#
_entry.id   AF-A0A965Y9D7-F1
#
_cell.length_a   1.000
_cell.length_b   1.000
_cell.length_c   1.000
_cell.angle_alpha   90.00
_cell.angle_beta   90.00
_cell.angle_gamma   90.00
#
_symmetry.space_group_name_H-M   'P 1'
#
loop_
_entity.id
_entity.type
_entity.pdbx_description
1 polymer ?
#
loop_
_entity_poly.entity_id
_entity_poly.type
_entity_poly.pdbx_seq_one_letter_code
_entity_poly.pdbx_strand_id
1 'polypeptide(L)'
;MEERQHFSKTEDFNIAMANFPHLRNYVNDVALREGTPEFKTKLDRDLRKVENPNIIYPVGDPIFIHMSKGEKKEAVKYNVILPELDKDEMDYYNAILDRIIEIAHTAKVPSSQEELRDIIISLFDEVTHISHPPEKPNFLNSLGKKITVTEAQYHNILFHLIKDRLGYGMLEPLLRDIYIEDISCVGVGTIWIVHKIFGSIETNIEFENDIQLNKYIVESSERVERPVSEAHPIVDAIMPDGSRANFIYSRKISLAGSSFTIRKFNETPISVPMLVNWGTWSAELGAFLWLCLEHSISIFVCGETASGKTTTLNAMTAFIPFDNKIYSVEQTPEITLPHPVWQHLITRESGEKTDVKMFDLLIASLRSRPDYIIVGEIRGQEANITFQAMQTGHPVISTFHAGSVHSMIQRLTGEPINIPIAFIDNLNIVLIQSAVYVNGKIERRVLSVTEILKYNDEVGKVLTKEVFQWDGVKDRHLFRGLYNSYVLEQKVAKHMGLADSRDIYNIMKTRSKIIEKMIEHKIIEYFEVVKLLKTYKDTGRLPFNL
;
A
#
# COMPACT_ATOMS: atom_id res chain seq x y z
N MET A 1 2.89 10.14 11.09
CA MET A 1 2.75 9.24 9.92
C MET A 1 3.10 9.95 8.61
N GLU A 2 3.43 11.24 8.60
CA GLU A 2 3.62 12.01 7.36
C GLU A 2 5.01 11.92 6.70
N GLU A 3 6.08 11.46 7.36
CA GLU A 3 7.41 11.50 6.72
C GLU A 3 8.29 10.30 7.09
N ARG A 4 7.93 9.08 6.66
CA ARG A 4 8.98 8.11 6.28
C ARG A 4 9.59 8.58 4.96
N GLN A 5 10.37 9.66 5.10
CA GLN A 5 11.45 10.14 4.27
C GLN A 5 11.31 9.80 2.79
N HIS A 6 11.05 10.83 1.97
CA HIS A 6 11.64 10.87 0.64
C HIS A 6 13.16 10.72 0.82
N PHE A 7 13.63 9.47 0.88
CA PHE A 7 15.05 9.19 0.79
C PHE A 7 15.54 9.89 -0.47
N SER A 8 16.62 10.65 -0.35
CA SER A 8 17.27 11.23 -1.53
C SER A 8 17.45 10.13 -2.56
N LYS A 9 17.05 10.41 -3.80
CA LYS A 9 17.29 9.52 -4.93
C LYS A 9 18.06 10.33 -5.94
N THR A 10 19.31 9.96 -6.14
CA THR A 10 20.11 10.58 -7.19
C THR A 10 19.49 10.24 -8.55
N GLU A 11 19.12 11.26 -9.33
CA GLU A 11 18.40 11.09 -10.60
C GLU A 11 19.32 10.87 -11.81
N ASP A 12 20.61 11.17 -11.68
CA ASP A 12 21.62 11.01 -12.73
C ASP A 12 22.59 9.87 -12.40
N PHE A 13 22.80 8.97 -13.36
CA PHE A 13 23.59 7.77 -13.12
C PHE A 13 25.08 8.05 -12.93
N ASN A 14 25.65 9.02 -13.65
CA ASN A 14 27.06 9.37 -13.53
C ASN A 14 27.33 10.04 -12.17
N ILE A 15 26.41 10.90 -11.73
CA ILE A 15 26.46 11.49 -10.39
C ILE A 15 26.35 10.39 -9.33
N ALA A 16 25.45 9.43 -9.49
CA ALA A 16 25.31 8.32 -8.57
C ALA A 16 26.61 7.49 -8.49
N MET A 17 27.19 7.09 -9.62
CA MET A 17 28.46 6.35 -9.64
C MET A 17 29.66 7.16 -9.10
N ALA A 18 29.65 8.49 -9.24
CA ALA A 18 30.68 9.35 -8.66
C ALA A 18 30.59 9.41 -7.13
N ASN A 19 29.37 9.51 -6.59
CA ASN A 19 29.12 9.66 -5.16
C ASN A 19 29.14 8.33 -4.40
N PHE A 20 28.87 7.20 -5.08
CA PHE A 20 28.67 5.90 -4.45
C PHE A 20 29.65 4.84 -5.00
N PRO A 21 30.82 4.67 -4.34
CA PRO A 21 31.86 3.75 -4.81
C PRO A 21 31.41 2.29 -4.96
N HIS A 22 30.54 1.81 -4.07
CA HIS A 22 29.97 0.44 -4.13
C HIS A 22 29.13 0.25 -5.39
N LEU A 23 28.32 1.24 -5.78
CA LEU A 23 27.56 1.21 -7.03
C LEU A 23 28.52 1.19 -8.24
N ARG A 24 29.52 2.08 -8.25
CA ARG A 24 30.48 2.14 -9.36
C ARG A 24 31.23 0.83 -9.55
N ASN A 25 31.72 0.23 -8.47
CA ASN A 25 32.44 -1.04 -8.51
C ASN A 25 31.51 -2.15 -9.05
N TYR A 26 30.28 -2.23 -8.52
CA TYR A 26 29.28 -3.18 -8.99
C TYR A 26 28.97 -3.02 -10.50
N VAL A 27 28.74 -1.78 -10.96
CA VAL A 27 28.43 -1.48 -12.36
C VAL A 27 29.59 -1.84 -13.27
N ASN A 28 30.83 -1.56 -12.88
CA ASN A 28 32.01 -1.95 -13.66
C ASN A 28 32.09 -3.47 -13.83
N ASP A 29 31.84 -4.23 -12.77
CA ASP A 29 31.87 -5.69 -12.78
C ASP A 29 30.72 -6.31 -13.61
N VAL A 30 29.54 -5.70 -13.57
CA VAL A 30 28.39 -6.11 -14.41
C VAL A 30 28.63 -5.74 -15.87
N ALA A 31 29.14 -4.55 -16.16
CA ALA A 31 29.38 -4.10 -17.53
C ALA A 31 30.35 -5.01 -18.29
N LEU A 32 31.33 -5.60 -17.59
CA LEU A 32 32.26 -6.57 -18.15
C LEU A 32 31.59 -7.91 -18.53
N ARG A 33 30.50 -8.29 -17.86
CA ARG A 33 29.84 -9.60 -18.00
C ARG A 33 28.57 -9.56 -18.85
N GLU A 34 27.76 -8.52 -18.68
CA GLU A 34 26.38 -8.43 -19.16
C GLU A 34 26.10 -7.16 -19.99
N GLY A 35 27.12 -6.30 -20.16
CA GLY A 35 26.98 -4.99 -20.78
C GLY A 35 26.50 -3.91 -19.80
N THR A 36 26.59 -2.65 -20.21
CA THR A 36 26.27 -1.50 -19.35
C THR A 36 24.78 -1.49 -18.97
N PRO A 37 24.45 -1.48 -17.67
CA PRO A 37 23.07 -1.39 -17.20
C PRO A 37 22.39 -0.08 -17.60
N GLU A 38 21.10 -0.13 -17.89
CA GLU A 38 20.28 1.07 -18.09
C GLU A 38 19.86 1.63 -16.71
N PHE A 39 20.09 2.92 -16.48
CA PHE A 39 19.63 3.57 -15.25
C PHE A 39 18.25 4.18 -15.42
N LYS A 40 17.33 3.88 -14.51
CA LYS A 40 15.98 4.44 -14.48
C LYS A 40 15.66 5.01 -13.10
N THR A 41 15.08 6.20 -13.05
CA THR A 41 14.58 6.79 -11.80
C THR A 41 13.20 6.25 -11.41
N LYS A 42 12.43 5.79 -12.41
CA LYS A 42 11.14 5.12 -12.25
C LYS A 42 11.02 3.98 -13.27
N LEU A 43 10.42 2.87 -12.84
CA LEU A 43 10.11 1.72 -13.68
C LEU A 43 8.69 1.84 -14.27
N ASP A 44 8.56 1.49 -15.55
CA ASP A 44 7.29 1.40 -16.29
C ASP A 44 6.81 -0.07 -16.36
N ARG A 45 5.49 -0.28 -16.35
CA ARG A 45 4.88 -1.61 -16.56
C ARG A 45 5.26 -2.26 -17.89
N ASP A 46 5.63 -1.50 -18.90
CA ASP A 46 6.10 -2.05 -20.18
C ASP A 46 7.36 -2.90 -20.03
N LEU A 47 8.13 -2.71 -18.95
CA LEU A 47 9.28 -3.55 -18.63
C LEU A 47 8.91 -5.02 -18.38
N ARG A 48 7.64 -5.33 -18.11
CA ARG A 48 7.15 -6.73 -18.03
C ARG A 48 7.37 -7.51 -19.34
N LYS A 49 7.54 -6.82 -20.47
CA LYS A 49 7.82 -7.44 -21.78
C LYS A 49 9.30 -7.72 -22.02
N VAL A 50 10.19 -7.22 -21.16
CA VAL A 50 11.64 -7.35 -21.31
C VAL A 50 12.07 -8.69 -20.72
N GLU A 51 12.44 -9.64 -21.57
CA GLU A 51 12.84 -11.00 -21.14
C GLU A 51 14.16 -11.03 -20.35
N ASN A 52 15.08 -10.11 -20.65
CA ASN A 52 16.39 -10.05 -20.01
C ASN A 52 16.66 -8.60 -19.56
N PRO A 53 16.08 -8.15 -18.45
CA PRO A 53 16.35 -6.82 -17.94
C PRO A 53 17.82 -6.71 -17.50
N ASN A 54 18.42 -5.55 -17.75
CA ASN A 54 19.71 -5.12 -17.21
C ASN A 54 19.52 -3.65 -16.78
N ILE A 55 18.80 -3.47 -15.67
CA ILE A 55 18.26 -2.16 -15.25
C ILE A 55 18.65 -1.88 -13.81
N ILE A 56 19.20 -0.70 -13.56
CA ILE A 56 19.49 -0.19 -12.22
C ILE A 56 18.57 0.97 -11.89
N TYR A 57 18.03 0.99 -10.66
CA TYR A 57 17.24 2.10 -10.14
C TYR A 57 17.50 2.35 -8.66
N PRO A 58 17.37 3.61 -8.17
CA PRO A 58 17.55 3.95 -6.77
C PRO A 58 16.28 3.67 -5.95
N VAL A 59 16.44 3.06 -4.78
CA VAL A 59 15.36 2.90 -3.79
C VAL A 59 15.51 3.82 -2.59
N GLY A 60 16.61 4.57 -2.53
CA GLY A 60 16.91 5.59 -1.54
C GLY A 60 18.39 5.55 -1.24
N ASP A 61 19.10 6.62 -1.57
CA ASP A 61 20.55 6.70 -1.46
C ASP A 61 21.03 6.27 -0.06
N PRO A 62 22.10 5.47 0.06
CA PRO A 62 22.98 4.96 -1.00
C PRO A 62 22.54 3.60 -1.61
N ILE A 63 21.26 3.21 -1.54
CA ILE A 63 20.77 1.88 -1.93
C ILE A 63 20.21 1.88 -3.36
N PHE A 64 20.69 0.94 -4.17
CA PHE A 64 20.27 0.73 -5.56
C PHE A 64 19.85 -0.73 -5.77
N ILE A 65 19.00 -0.97 -6.76
CA ILE A 65 18.56 -2.31 -7.15
C ILE A 65 18.96 -2.55 -8.59
N HIS A 66 19.52 -3.73 -8.88
CA HIS A 66 19.77 -4.22 -10.22
C HIS A 66 18.83 -5.38 -10.57
N MET A 67 17.92 -5.11 -11.50
CA MET A 67 17.10 -6.14 -12.15
C MET A 67 17.91 -6.75 -13.28
N SER A 68 18.33 -8.00 -13.09
CA SER A 68 19.22 -8.71 -14.01
C SER A 68 18.60 -10.01 -14.52
N LYS A 69 19.24 -10.60 -15.53
CA LYS A 69 18.90 -11.94 -16.00
C LYS A 69 19.33 -13.00 -14.97
N GLY A 70 18.46 -13.97 -14.71
CA GLY A 70 18.74 -15.17 -13.92
C GLY A 70 19.38 -16.32 -14.72
N GLU A 71 19.94 -17.29 -14.02
CA GLU A 71 20.66 -18.44 -14.61
C GLU A 71 19.72 -19.44 -15.29
N LYS A 72 18.48 -19.56 -14.79
CA LYS A 72 17.42 -20.34 -15.45
C LYS A 72 16.80 -19.48 -16.56
N LYS A 73 16.56 -20.08 -17.74
CA LYS A 73 15.84 -19.41 -18.84
C LYS A 73 14.56 -18.77 -18.27
N GLU A 74 14.37 -17.47 -18.54
CA GLU A 74 13.21 -16.65 -18.17
C GLU A 74 13.10 -16.19 -16.70
N ALA A 75 14.05 -16.50 -15.82
CA ALA A 75 14.04 -15.96 -14.45
C ALA A 75 14.68 -14.57 -14.39
N VAL A 76 14.01 -13.59 -13.77
CA VAL A 76 14.60 -12.29 -13.41
C VAL A 76 15.19 -12.39 -12.00
N LYS A 77 16.36 -11.79 -11.76
CA LYS A 77 16.96 -11.67 -10.42
C LYS A 77 16.81 -10.25 -9.88
N TYR A 78 16.59 -10.13 -8.57
CA TYR A 78 16.56 -8.88 -7.83
C TYR A 78 17.82 -8.76 -7.00
N ASN A 79 18.77 -7.92 -7.43
CA ASN A 79 20.04 -7.75 -6.74
C ASN A 79 20.08 -6.42 -6.00
N VAL A 80 20.17 -6.47 -4.68
CA VAL A 80 20.42 -5.31 -3.84
C VAL A 80 21.88 -4.90 -3.96
N ILE A 81 22.11 -3.61 -4.22
CA ILE A 81 23.41 -2.96 -4.24
C ILE A 81 23.43 -1.95 -3.09
N LEU A 82 24.22 -2.22 -2.06
CA LEU A 82 24.41 -1.34 -0.90
C LEU A 82 25.88 -1.34 -0.49
N PRO A 83 26.33 -0.32 0.28
CA PRO A 83 27.65 -0.35 0.90
C PRO A 83 27.78 -1.57 1.80
N GLU A 84 28.92 -2.27 1.75
CA GLU A 84 29.25 -3.35 2.68
C GLU A 84 30.32 -2.87 3.65
N LEU A 85 30.33 -3.45 4.86
CA LEU A 85 31.42 -3.25 5.81
C LEU A 85 32.49 -4.32 5.57
N ASP A 86 33.72 -3.89 5.33
CA ASP A 86 34.84 -4.82 5.33
C ASP A 86 35.17 -5.32 6.76
N LYS A 87 36.14 -6.23 6.89
CA LYS A 87 36.51 -6.80 8.20
C LYS A 87 36.99 -5.74 9.19
N ASP A 88 37.76 -4.76 8.72
CA ASP A 88 38.29 -3.70 9.57
C ASP A 88 37.14 -2.76 9.99
N GLU A 89 36.27 -2.37 9.07
CA GLU A 89 35.07 -1.56 9.33
C GLU A 89 34.07 -2.25 10.27
N MET A 90 33.94 -3.58 10.21
CA MET A 90 33.14 -4.35 11.17
C MET A 90 33.69 -4.27 12.60
N ASP A 91 35.02 -4.29 12.78
CA ASP A 91 35.64 -4.10 14.08
C ASP A 91 35.37 -2.69 14.62
N TYR A 92 35.45 -1.67 13.76
CA TYR A 92 35.05 -0.31 14.12
C TYR A 92 33.57 -0.20 14.48
N TYR A 93 32.68 -0.81 13.69
CA TYR A 93 31.24 -0.82 13.95
C TYR A 93 30.92 -1.37 15.33
N ASN A 94 31.51 -2.52 15.68
CA ASN A 94 31.29 -3.16 16.99
C ASN A 94 31.84 -2.29 18.13
N ALA A 95 33.06 -1.77 17.99
CA ALA A 95 33.67 -0.90 18.99
C ALA A 95 32.86 0.39 19.21
N ILE A 96 32.36 1.00 18.14
CA ILE A 96 31.51 2.19 18.21
C ILE A 96 30.18 1.86 18.91
N LEU A 97 29.56 0.74 18.56
CA LEU A 97 28.31 0.32 19.18
C LEU A 97 28.46 0.09 20.69
N ASP A 98 29.52 -0.60 21.12
CA ASP A 98 29.81 -0.82 22.54
C ASP A 98 29.96 0.51 23.28
N ARG A 99 30.67 1.48 22.69
CA ARG A 99 30.84 2.81 23.28
C ARG A 99 29.52 3.59 23.33
N ILE A 100 28.68 3.49 22.30
CA ILE A 100 27.33 4.08 22.32
C ILE A 100 26.51 3.48 23.46
N ILE A 101 26.57 2.17 23.67
CA ILE A 101 25.85 1.49 24.77
C ILE A 101 26.34 2.00 26.14
N GLU A 102 27.65 2.20 26.32
CA GLU A 102 28.21 2.75 27.56
C GLU A 102 27.66 4.13 27.89
N ILE A 103 27.51 5.01 26.90
CA ILE A 103 27.05 6.39 27.10
C ILE A 103 25.54 6.56 26.91
N ALA A 104 24.81 5.56 26.42
CA ALA A 104 23.38 5.68 26.09
C ALA A 104 22.51 6.15 27.28
N HIS A 105 22.94 5.87 28.52
CA HIS A 105 22.26 6.33 29.73
C HIS A 105 22.26 7.86 29.93
N THR A 106 23.12 8.59 29.22
CA THR A 106 23.17 10.05 29.25
C THR A 106 22.16 10.68 28.29
N ALA A 107 21.65 9.91 27.33
CA ALA A 107 20.69 10.37 26.35
C ALA A 107 19.30 10.54 26.97
N LYS A 108 18.53 11.47 26.41
CA LYS A 108 17.12 11.63 26.77
C LYS A 108 16.31 10.44 26.23
N VAL A 109 15.22 10.10 26.93
CA VAL A 109 14.26 9.13 26.42
C VAL A 109 13.56 9.74 25.21
N PRO A 110 13.65 9.14 24.01
CA PRO A 110 13.01 9.68 22.82
C PRO A 110 11.49 9.58 22.92
N SER A 111 10.80 10.60 22.43
CA SER A 111 9.34 10.66 22.30
C SER A 111 8.84 10.27 20.91
N SER A 112 9.75 10.21 19.92
CA SER A 112 9.45 9.82 18.53
C SER A 112 10.62 9.06 17.89
N GLN A 113 10.36 8.41 16.74
CA GLN A 113 11.39 7.75 15.94
C GLN A 113 12.40 8.73 15.34
N GLU A 114 11.99 9.94 15.01
CA GLU A 114 12.88 11.00 14.53
C GLU A 114 13.82 11.48 15.65
N GLU A 115 13.29 11.70 16.84
CA GLU A 115 14.10 12.08 17.99
C GLU A 115 15.09 10.96 18.35
N LEU A 116 14.65 9.70 18.29
CA LEU A 116 15.54 8.55 18.47
C LEU A 116 16.67 8.54 17.42
N ARG A 117 16.35 8.85 16.15
CA ARG A 117 17.36 8.95 15.08
C ARG A 117 18.39 10.03 15.38
N ASP A 118 17.95 11.22 15.72
CA ASP A 118 18.82 12.35 16.02
C ASP A 118 19.70 12.07 17.24
N ILE A 119 19.15 11.39 18.26
CA ILE A 119 19.90 10.93 19.42
C ILE A 119 20.98 9.92 19.02
N ILE A 120 20.67 8.91 18.21
CA ILE A 120 21.68 7.93 17.76
C ILE A 120 22.79 8.61 16.98
N ILE A 121 22.47 9.55 16.09
CA ILE A 121 23.47 10.33 15.34
C ILE A 121 24.34 11.14 16.31
N SER A 122 23.73 11.82 17.29
CA SER A 122 24.46 12.59 18.29
C SER A 122 25.40 11.71 19.13
N LEU A 123 24.96 10.51 19.53
CA LEU A 123 25.80 9.57 20.28
C LEU A 123 26.94 9.05 19.40
N PHE A 124 26.67 8.78 18.12
CA PHE A 124 27.69 8.39 17.15
C PHE A 124 28.76 9.49 17.00
N ASP A 125 28.37 10.76 16.92
CA ASP A 125 29.29 11.90 16.86
C ASP A 125 30.07 12.11 18.16
N GLU A 126 29.48 11.78 19.30
CA GLU A 126 30.15 11.85 20.59
C GLU A 126 31.27 10.81 20.69
N VAL A 127 31.05 9.60 20.17
CA VAL A 127 32.04 8.52 20.23
C VAL A 127 33.03 8.51 19.07
N THR A 128 32.75 9.19 17.96
CA THR A 128 33.62 9.19 16.77
C THR A 128 34.34 10.53 16.53
N HIS A 129 35.49 10.47 15.86
CA HIS A 129 36.25 11.64 15.42
C HIS A 129 36.81 11.40 14.02
N ILE A 130 36.48 12.27 13.06
CA ILE A 130 37.00 12.18 11.69
C ILE A 130 38.43 12.71 11.64
N SER A 131 39.36 11.94 11.07
CA SER A 131 40.76 12.37 10.88
C SER A 131 41.28 12.11 9.47
N HIS A 132 42.27 12.91 9.06
CA HIS A 132 43.07 12.69 7.86
C HIS A 132 44.56 12.77 8.28
N PRO A 133 45.42 11.73 8.11
CA PRO A 133 45.25 10.40 7.49
C PRO A 133 44.76 9.31 8.47
N PRO A 134 44.42 8.09 8.01
CA PRO A 134 43.99 7.01 8.90
C PRO A 134 45.09 6.60 9.88
N GLU A 135 44.97 6.99 11.14
CA GLU A 135 45.78 6.40 12.21
C GLU A 135 45.26 5.00 12.53
N LYS A 136 46.15 4.00 12.60
CA LYS A 136 45.77 2.66 13.06
C LYS A 136 45.23 2.77 14.50
N PRO A 137 44.05 2.22 14.78
CA PRO A 137 43.41 2.36 16.08
C PRO A 137 44.26 1.65 17.13
N ASN A 138 44.72 2.42 18.13
CA ASN A 138 45.36 1.85 19.31
C ASN A 138 44.25 1.38 20.27
N PHE A 139 43.70 0.18 20.02
CA PHE A 139 42.65 -0.44 20.83
C PHE A 139 42.99 -0.51 22.33
N LEU A 140 44.28 -0.54 22.66
CA LEU A 140 44.78 -0.64 24.04
C LEU A 140 44.73 0.67 24.86
N ASN A 141 44.36 1.82 24.28
CA ASN A 141 44.35 3.12 24.98
C ASN A 141 42.98 3.83 25.02
N SER A 142 41.88 3.09 24.85
CA SER A 142 40.53 3.63 24.64
C SER A 142 39.69 3.83 25.92
N LEU A 143 40.30 4.04 27.08
CA LEU A 143 39.56 4.55 28.24
C LEU A 143 39.44 6.08 28.09
N GLY A 144 38.36 6.53 27.42
CA GLY A 144 37.97 7.95 27.38
C GLY A 144 38.32 8.75 26.12
N LYS A 145 38.91 8.14 25.08
CA LYS A 145 39.13 8.82 23.78
C LYS A 145 38.07 8.42 22.75
N LYS A 146 37.73 9.35 21.85
CA LYS A 146 36.89 9.11 20.68
C LYS A 146 37.57 8.13 19.71
N ILE A 147 36.79 7.31 19.03
CA ILE A 147 37.24 6.37 18.00
C ILE A 147 37.51 7.16 16.72
N THR A 148 38.75 7.07 16.23
CA THR A 148 39.18 7.77 15.03
C THR A 148 38.79 6.99 13.78
N VAL A 149 38.05 7.64 12.88
CA VAL A 149 37.59 7.07 11.60
C VAL A 149 37.92 8.02 10.44
N THR A 150 38.01 7.49 9.22
CA THR A 150 38.01 8.33 8.01
C THR A 150 36.60 8.82 7.68
N GLU A 151 36.48 9.84 6.83
CA GLU A 151 35.17 10.34 6.37
C GLU A 151 34.34 9.25 5.67
N ALA A 152 34.97 8.42 4.84
CA ALA A 152 34.31 7.29 4.19
C ALA A 152 33.80 6.25 5.20
N GLN A 153 34.63 5.86 6.17
CA GLN A 153 34.25 4.94 7.24
C GLN A 153 33.14 5.52 8.12
N TYR A 154 33.21 6.81 8.45
CA TYR A 154 32.18 7.50 9.23
C TYR A 154 30.81 7.34 8.55
N HIS A 155 30.71 7.68 7.26
CA HIS A 155 29.43 7.60 6.54
C HIS A 155 28.96 6.15 6.33
N ASN A 156 29.88 5.22 6.05
CA ASN A 156 29.55 3.81 5.86
C ASN A 156 29.03 3.17 7.16
N ILE A 157 29.77 3.32 8.26
CA ILE A 157 29.40 2.78 9.57
C ILE A 157 28.10 3.42 10.06
N LEU A 158 27.94 4.75 9.92
CA LEU A 158 26.70 5.43 10.29
C LEU A 158 25.51 4.90 9.49
N PHE A 159 25.67 4.69 8.18
CA PHE A 159 24.62 4.08 7.35
C PHE A 159 24.19 2.72 7.88
N HIS A 160 25.15 1.83 8.20
CA HIS A 160 24.85 0.51 8.77
C HIS A 160 24.21 0.60 10.16
N LEU A 161 24.68 1.52 11.02
CA LEU A 161 24.11 1.69 12.36
C LEU A 161 22.63 2.11 12.27
N ILE A 162 22.33 3.10 11.43
CA ILE A 162 20.96 3.56 11.19
C ILE A 162 20.14 2.45 10.55
N LYS A 163 20.66 1.76 9.53
CA LYS A 163 19.98 0.66 8.84
C LYS A 163 19.62 -0.49 9.78
N ASP A 164 20.52 -0.88 10.67
CA ASP A 164 20.36 -2.06 11.52
C ASP A 164 19.62 -1.76 12.83
N ARG A 165 19.85 -0.59 13.42
CA ARG A 165 19.27 -0.22 14.72
C ARG A 165 17.96 0.54 14.63
N LEU A 166 17.77 1.36 13.59
CA LEU A 166 16.53 2.11 13.36
C LEU A 166 15.70 1.51 12.21
N GLY A 167 16.36 1.15 11.12
CA GLY A 167 15.75 0.46 9.98
C GLY A 167 15.59 -1.04 10.22
N TYR A 168 15.14 -1.77 9.21
CA TYR A 168 14.87 -3.22 9.29
C TYR A 168 16.06 -4.07 8.84
N GLY A 169 17.28 -3.57 9.05
CA GLY A 169 18.51 -4.30 8.78
C GLY A 169 18.62 -4.76 7.34
N MET A 170 18.57 -6.09 7.14
CA MET A 170 18.68 -6.67 5.80
C MET A 170 17.44 -6.48 4.92
N LEU A 171 16.26 -6.25 5.51
CA LEU A 171 15.03 -6.00 4.74
C LEU A 171 14.85 -4.54 4.37
N GLU A 172 15.67 -3.64 4.90
CA GLU A 172 15.58 -2.20 4.62
C GLU A 172 15.52 -1.87 3.12
N PRO A 173 16.37 -2.47 2.24
CA PRO A 173 16.29 -2.24 0.79
C PRO A 173 14.93 -2.63 0.19
N LEU A 174 14.35 -3.74 0.66
CA LEU A 174 13.08 -4.26 0.16
C LEU A 174 11.89 -3.42 0.65
N LEU A 175 11.96 -2.97 1.90
CA LEU A 175 10.93 -2.11 2.49
C LEU A 175 10.95 -0.69 1.92
N ARG A 176 12.11 -0.19 1.48
CA ARG A 176 12.19 1.10 0.75
C ARG A 176 11.71 1.03 -0.69
N ASP A 177 11.75 -0.15 -1.33
CA ASP A 177 11.39 -0.27 -2.73
C ASP A 177 9.87 -0.21 -2.97
N ILE A 178 9.39 0.89 -3.55
CA ILE A 178 7.97 1.11 -3.89
C ILE A 178 7.43 0.11 -4.92
N TYR A 179 8.27 -0.65 -5.61
CA TYR A 179 7.86 -1.66 -6.59
C TYR A 179 7.64 -3.05 -6.00
N ILE A 180 7.90 -3.25 -4.71
CA ILE A 180 7.61 -4.51 -4.00
C ILE A 180 6.20 -4.46 -3.40
N GLU A 181 5.45 -5.55 -3.53
CA GLU A 181 4.14 -5.76 -2.90
C GLU A 181 4.25 -6.66 -1.67
N ASP A 182 4.88 -7.82 -1.83
CA ASP A 182 5.06 -8.82 -0.76
C ASP A 182 6.54 -9.18 -0.62
N ILE A 183 6.98 -9.47 0.62
CA ILE A 183 8.29 -10.02 0.98
C ILE A 183 8.04 -11.32 1.76
N SER A 184 8.68 -12.41 1.37
CA SER A 184 8.48 -13.74 1.97
C SER A 184 9.82 -14.41 2.27
N CYS A 185 10.00 -14.79 3.52
CA CYS A 185 11.06 -15.71 3.97
C CYS A 185 10.38 -16.99 4.43
N VAL A 186 10.65 -18.10 3.74
CA VAL A 186 9.98 -19.39 3.97
C VAL A 186 10.81 -20.35 4.84
N GLY A 187 11.88 -19.86 5.46
CA GLY A 187 12.85 -20.65 6.22
C GLY A 187 14.28 -20.14 6.00
N VAL A 188 15.27 -20.94 6.40
CA VAL A 188 16.69 -20.66 6.12
C VAL A 188 16.92 -20.67 4.61
N GLY A 189 17.67 -19.67 4.12
CA GLY A 189 17.92 -19.43 2.71
C GLY A 189 17.36 -18.11 2.22
N THR A 190 17.07 -18.06 0.92
CA THR A 190 16.83 -16.83 0.19
C THR A 190 15.45 -16.20 0.43
N ILE A 191 15.41 -14.88 0.41
CA ILE A 191 14.17 -14.10 0.50
C ILE A 191 13.56 -13.95 -0.89
N TRP A 192 12.25 -14.19 -0.94
CA TRP A 192 11.41 -14.03 -2.12
C TRP A 192 10.62 -12.74 -2.02
N ILE A 193 10.33 -12.12 -3.16
CA ILE A 193 9.48 -10.94 -3.26
C ILE A 193 8.42 -11.13 -4.33
N VAL A 194 7.35 -10.34 -4.25
CA VAL A 194 6.43 -10.08 -5.36
C VAL A 194 6.66 -8.66 -5.84
N HIS A 195 7.23 -8.52 -7.04
CA HIS A 195 7.49 -7.24 -7.69
C HIS A 195 6.31 -6.85 -8.61
N LYS A 196 5.83 -5.60 -8.51
CA LYS A 196 4.67 -5.06 -9.25
C LYS A 196 4.71 -5.27 -10.76
N ILE A 197 5.92 -5.33 -11.33
CA ILE A 197 6.15 -5.45 -12.78
C ILE A 197 6.50 -6.89 -13.18
N PHE A 198 7.35 -7.57 -12.40
CA PHE A 198 8.00 -8.81 -12.82
C PHE A 198 7.46 -10.06 -12.08
N GLY A 199 6.54 -9.88 -11.12
CA GLY A 199 5.95 -10.98 -10.37
C GLY A 199 6.89 -11.53 -9.29
N SER A 200 6.82 -12.84 -9.04
CA SER A 200 7.61 -13.48 -7.99
C SER A 200 9.08 -13.60 -8.38
N ILE A 201 9.98 -13.08 -7.55
CA ILE A 201 11.42 -13.03 -7.80
C ILE A 201 12.20 -13.45 -6.56
N GLU A 202 13.31 -14.14 -6.77
CA GLU A 202 14.33 -14.44 -5.78
C GLU A 202 15.32 -13.26 -5.65
N THR A 203 15.63 -12.86 -4.41
CA THR A 203 16.60 -11.79 -4.13
C THR A 203 18.01 -12.34 -3.91
N ASN A 204 19.01 -11.47 -3.78
CA ASN A 204 20.34 -11.85 -3.29
C ASN A 204 20.47 -11.80 -1.75
N ILE A 205 19.36 -11.61 -1.02
CA ILE A 205 19.36 -11.60 0.44
C ILE A 205 18.99 -12.99 0.94
N GLU A 206 19.80 -13.54 1.84
CA GLU A 206 19.57 -14.85 2.44
C GLU A 206 19.87 -14.87 3.95
N PHE A 207 19.21 -15.78 4.65
CA PHE A 207 19.59 -16.19 5.99
C PHE A 207 20.40 -17.47 5.92
N GLU A 208 21.62 -17.45 6.44
CA GLU A 208 22.54 -18.59 6.34
C GLU A 208 22.15 -19.75 7.26
N ASN A 209 21.54 -19.44 8.40
CA ASN A 209 21.23 -20.42 9.43
C ASN A 209 20.07 -19.98 10.34
N ASP A 210 19.56 -20.92 11.11
CA ASP A 210 18.45 -20.70 12.05
C ASP A 210 18.78 -19.67 13.14
N ILE A 211 20.04 -19.55 13.57
CA ILE A 211 20.42 -18.61 14.63
C ILE A 211 20.17 -17.17 14.13
N GLN A 212 20.64 -16.86 12.93
CA GLN A 212 20.45 -15.55 12.30
C GLN A 212 18.97 -15.24 12.07
N LEU A 213 18.22 -16.19 11.50
CA LEU A 213 16.80 -16.01 11.18
C LEU A 213 15.94 -15.88 12.43
N ASN A 214 16.17 -16.71 13.45
CA ASN A 214 15.43 -16.64 14.71
C ASN A 214 15.67 -15.32 15.43
N LYS A 215 16.93 -14.87 15.49
CA LYS A 215 17.29 -13.57 16.06
C LYS A 215 16.55 -12.44 15.34
N TYR A 216 16.58 -12.45 14.01
CA TYR A 216 15.93 -11.42 13.20
C TYR A 216 14.42 -11.38 13.40
N ILE A 217 13.74 -12.53 13.47
CA ILE A 217 12.30 -12.57 13.71
C ILE A 217 11.95 -12.07 15.11
N VAL A 218 12.71 -12.46 16.14
CA VAL A 218 12.50 -11.97 17.52
C VAL A 218 12.63 -10.45 17.56
N GLU A 219 13.75 -9.90 17.07
CA GLU A 219 13.98 -8.45 17.04
C GLU A 219 12.94 -7.71 16.20
N SER A 220 12.51 -8.27 15.07
CA SER A 220 11.47 -7.67 14.22
C SER A 220 10.10 -7.67 14.90
N SER A 221 9.76 -8.75 15.60
CA SER A 221 8.49 -8.91 16.31
C SER A 221 8.38 -7.98 17.53
N GLU A 222 9.50 -7.74 18.22
CA GLU A 222 9.58 -6.77 19.32
C GLU A 222 9.37 -5.33 18.84
N ARG A 223 9.94 -4.97 17.67
CA ARG A 223 9.78 -3.64 17.07
C ARG A 223 8.35 -3.31 16.65
N VAL A 224 7.53 -4.32 16.38
CA VAL A 224 6.09 -4.17 16.11
C VAL A 224 5.24 -4.40 17.36
N GLU A 225 5.88 -4.39 18.54
CA GLU A 225 5.27 -4.52 19.87
C GLU A 225 4.48 -5.82 20.08
N ARG A 226 4.83 -6.87 19.33
CA ARG A 226 4.21 -8.21 19.42
C ARG A 226 5.29 -9.28 19.36
N PRO A 227 6.03 -9.51 20.46
CA PRO A 227 7.14 -10.46 20.46
C PRO A 227 6.66 -11.89 20.22
N VAL A 228 7.33 -12.61 19.32
CA VAL A 228 7.14 -14.05 19.18
C VAL A 228 7.79 -14.80 20.36
N SER A 229 7.26 -15.97 20.67
CA SER A 229 7.88 -16.88 21.64
C SER A 229 7.54 -18.34 21.32
N GLU A 230 8.16 -19.28 22.03
CA GLU A 230 7.77 -20.71 21.92
C GLU A 230 6.30 -20.95 22.35
N ALA A 231 5.77 -20.14 23.27
CA ALA A 231 4.37 -20.23 23.70
C ALA A 231 3.40 -19.57 22.70
N HIS A 232 3.85 -18.50 22.04
CA HIS A 232 3.11 -17.75 21.02
C HIS A 232 3.94 -17.65 19.73
N PRO A 233 4.06 -18.76 18.97
CA PRO A 233 4.98 -18.82 17.83
C PRO A 233 4.41 -18.17 16.57
N ILE A 234 3.13 -17.83 16.52
CA ILE A 234 2.48 -17.21 15.36
C ILE A 234 1.99 -15.84 15.77
N VAL A 235 2.47 -14.80 15.08
CA VAL A 235 2.11 -13.41 15.35
C VAL A 235 1.77 -12.69 14.05
N ASP A 236 0.59 -12.08 14.03
CA ASP A 236 0.22 -11.05 13.05
C ASP A 236 0.39 -9.67 13.68
N ALA A 237 1.03 -8.76 12.95
CA ALA A 237 1.32 -7.41 13.40
C ALA A 237 1.20 -6.39 12.25
N ILE A 238 1.03 -5.13 12.64
CA ILE A 238 1.08 -3.98 11.74
C ILE A 238 2.40 -3.28 12.02
N MET A 239 3.21 -3.11 10.98
CA MET A 239 4.46 -2.40 11.02
C MET A 239 4.22 -0.88 11.07
N PRO A 240 5.18 -0.08 11.57
CA PRO A 240 5.03 1.36 11.65
C PRO A 240 4.79 2.11 10.33
N ASP A 241 5.11 1.53 9.16
CA ASP A 241 4.74 2.05 7.82
C ASP A 241 3.32 1.65 7.38
N GLY A 242 2.57 0.92 8.22
CA GLY A 242 1.28 0.34 7.87
C GLY A 242 1.36 -1.03 7.21
N SER A 243 2.56 -1.51 6.86
CA SER A 243 2.73 -2.84 6.25
C SER A 243 2.26 -3.93 7.22
N ARG A 244 1.68 -5.01 6.71
CA ARG A 244 1.29 -6.16 7.54
C ARG A 244 2.41 -7.18 7.59
N ALA A 245 2.81 -7.59 8.78
CA ALA A 245 3.77 -8.66 8.98
C ALA A 245 3.10 -9.88 9.64
N ASN A 246 3.40 -11.06 9.12
CA ASN A 246 3.11 -12.34 9.75
C ASN A 246 4.45 -13.02 10.08
N PHE A 247 4.63 -13.41 11.33
CA PHE A 247 5.81 -14.11 11.83
C PHE A 247 5.43 -15.49 12.34
N ILE A 248 6.20 -16.50 11.97
CA ILE A 248 6.09 -17.88 12.45
C ILE A 248 7.44 -18.30 12.99
N TYR A 249 7.52 -18.56 14.28
CA TYR A 249 8.74 -18.83 15.01
C TYR A 249 8.91 -20.32 15.31
N SER A 250 10.18 -20.77 15.26
CA SER A 250 10.67 -22.10 15.62
C SER A 250 10.43 -23.19 14.59
N ARG A 251 11.42 -24.07 14.45
CA ARG A 251 11.35 -25.29 13.61
C ARG A 251 10.29 -26.29 14.05
N LYS A 252 9.81 -26.17 15.30
CA LYS A 252 8.71 -26.99 15.81
C LYS A 252 7.39 -26.73 15.08
N ILE A 253 7.23 -25.53 14.52
CA ILE A 253 6.03 -25.11 13.80
C ILE A 253 6.30 -25.02 12.29
N SER A 254 7.45 -24.44 11.91
CA SER A 254 7.85 -24.28 10.50
C SER A 254 9.08 -25.12 10.18
N LEU A 255 8.89 -26.26 9.49
CA LEU A 255 9.94 -27.28 9.30
C LEU A 255 11.22 -26.75 8.62
N ALA A 256 11.11 -25.77 7.73
CA ALA A 256 12.24 -25.18 6.99
C ALA A 256 13.05 -24.16 7.82
N GLY A 257 12.65 -23.88 9.05
CA GLY A 257 13.14 -22.75 9.85
C GLY A 257 12.00 -21.78 10.13
N SER A 258 12.22 -20.83 11.03
CA SER A 258 11.24 -19.76 11.24
C SER A 258 10.96 -19.01 9.92
N SER A 259 9.78 -18.44 9.76
CA SER A 259 9.36 -17.82 8.49
C SER A 259 8.60 -16.52 8.75
N PHE A 260 8.60 -15.62 7.77
CA PHE A 260 7.78 -14.43 7.83
C PHE A 260 7.27 -14.01 6.45
N THR A 261 6.15 -13.31 6.44
CA THR A 261 5.60 -12.65 5.25
C THR A 261 5.22 -11.23 5.58
N ILE A 262 5.74 -10.27 4.82
CA ILE A 262 5.39 -8.86 4.92
C ILE A 262 4.64 -8.45 3.66
N ARG A 263 3.40 -8.00 3.82
CA ARG A 263 2.62 -7.34 2.77
C ARG A 263 2.75 -5.84 2.93
N LYS A 264 3.38 -5.19 1.95
CA LYS A 264 3.68 -3.77 2.03
C LYS A 264 2.43 -2.91 1.91
N PHE A 265 2.35 -1.88 2.74
CA PHE A 265 1.37 -0.82 2.56
C PHE A 265 1.76 0.08 1.40
N ASN A 266 0.83 0.34 0.49
CA ASN A 266 1.05 1.25 -0.63
C ASN A 266 0.66 2.67 -0.21
N GLU A 267 1.66 3.52 0.05
CA GLU A 267 1.42 4.91 0.45
C GLU A 267 0.64 5.72 -0.61
N THR A 268 0.88 5.45 -1.91
CA THR A 268 0.17 6.12 -3.01
C THR A 268 -0.87 5.18 -3.64
N PRO A 269 -2.17 5.50 -3.53
CA PRO A 269 -3.23 4.72 -4.17
C PRO A 269 -3.16 4.77 -5.70
N ILE A 270 -3.82 3.82 -6.35
CA ILE A 270 -4.11 3.90 -7.77
C ILE A 270 -5.18 4.96 -8.02
N SER A 271 -4.98 5.82 -9.01
CA SER A 271 -5.93 6.90 -9.33
C SER A 271 -7.06 6.46 -10.27
N VAL A 272 -8.12 7.27 -10.34
CA VAL A 272 -9.24 7.02 -11.26
C VAL A 272 -8.81 7.01 -12.73
N PRO A 273 -8.02 7.98 -13.24
CA PRO A 273 -7.51 7.95 -14.61
C PRO A 273 -6.69 6.68 -14.92
N MET A 274 -5.92 6.15 -13.96
CA MET A 274 -5.18 4.90 -14.15
C MET A 274 -6.13 3.72 -14.34
N LEU A 275 -7.18 3.60 -13.52
CA LEU A 275 -8.18 2.53 -13.66
C LEU A 275 -8.94 2.61 -14.99
N VAL A 276 -9.24 3.82 -15.48
CA VAL A 276 -9.83 4.02 -16.82
C VAL A 276 -8.84 3.63 -17.91
N ASN A 277 -7.58 4.07 -17.80
CA ASN A 277 -6.54 3.77 -18.79
C ASN A 277 -6.24 2.26 -18.88
N TRP A 278 -6.36 1.51 -17.78
CA TRP A 278 -6.24 0.06 -17.77
C TRP A 278 -7.47 -0.68 -18.29
N GLY A 279 -8.56 0.03 -18.55
CA GLY A 279 -9.84 -0.54 -18.93
C GLY A 279 -10.59 -1.22 -17.78
N THR A 280 -10.17 -1.03 -16.51
CA THR A 280 -10.86 -1.62 -15.34
C THR A 280 -12.32 -1.16 -15.28
N TRP A 281 -12.57 0.11 -15.62
CA TRP A 281 -13.88 0.69 -15.87
C TRP A 281 -13.80 1.73 -17.01
N SER A 282 -14.93 2.16 -17.60
CA SER A 282 -14.91 3.29 -18.54
C SER A 282 -14.92 4.64 -17.83
N ALA A 283 -14.58 5.70 -18.56
CA ALA A 283 -14.71 7.07 -18.07
C ALA A 283 -16.16 7.43 -17.70
N GLU A 284 -17.15 6.92 -18.44
CA GLU A 284 -18.57 7.11 -18.13
C GLU A 284 -18.95 6.45 -16.81
N LEU A 285 -18.40 5.26 -16.51
CA LEU A 285 -18.61 4.58 -15.23
C LEU A 285 -17.93 5.36 -14.10
N GLY A 286 -16.71 5.85 -14.31
CA GLY A 286 -16.03 6.76 -13.36
C GLY A 286 -16.85 8.03 -13.07
N ALA A 287 -17.44 8.64 -14.10
CA ALA A 287 -18.30 9.81 -13.96
C ALA A 287 -19.62 9.51 -13.22
N PHE A 288 -20.20 8.33 -13.46
CA PHE A 288 -21.35 7.85 -12.70
C PHE A 288 -21.01 7.71 -11.21
N LEU A 289 -19.88 7.06 -10.87
CA LEU A 289 -19.45 6.93 -9.48
C LEU A 289 -19.12 8.28 -8.84
N TRP A 290 -18.54 9.20 -9.61
CA TRP A 290 -18.29 10.56 -9.14
C TRP A 290 -19.59 11.23 -8.69
N LEU A 291 -20.63 11.22 -9.53
CA LEU A 291 -21.94 11.76 -9.16
C LEU A 291 -22.56 11.05 -7.95
N CYS A 292 -22.37 9.73 -7.82
CA CYS A 292 -22.90 8.99 -6.68
C CYS A 292 -22.20 9.37 -5.36
N LEU A 293 -20.87 9.43 -5.37
CA LEU A 293 -20.07 9.68 -4.16
C LEU A 293 -20.13 11.13 -3.69
N GLU A 294 -20.34 12.07 -4.60
CA GLU A 294 -20.58 13.47 -4.24
C GLU A 294 -21.93 13.66 -3.51
N HIS A 295 -22.90 12.79 -3.76
CA HIS A 295 -24.27 12.91 -3.27
C HIS A 295 -24.67 11.81 -2.27
N SER A 296 -23.71 11.36 -1.46
CA SER A 296 -23.94 10.49 -0.30
C SER A 296 -24.64 9.17 -0.65
N ILE A 297 -24.26 8.56 -1.78
CA ILE A 297 -24.74 7.24 -2.18
C ILE A 297 -23.85 6.14 -1.58
N SER A 298 -24.47 5.11 -1.01
CA SER A 298 -23.79 3.93 -0.44
C SER A 298 -23.43 2.92 -1.53
N ILE A 299 -22.18 2.46 -1.54
CA ILE A 299 -21.61 1.64 -2.62
C ILE A 299 -20.82 0.46 -2.07
N PHE A 300 -21.16 -0.75 -2.50
CA PHE A 300 -20.34 -1.94 -2.25
C PHE A 300 -19.52 -2.32 -3.49
N VAL A 301 -18.23 -2.54 -3.30
CA VAL A 301 -17.33 -3.12 -4.31
C VAL A 301 -17.18 -4.60 -4.02
N CYS A 302 -17.83 -5.43 -4.81
CA CYS A 302 -17.81 -6.88 -4.66
C CYS A 302 -16.89 -7.56 -5.67
N GLY A 303 -16.42 -8.75 -5.30
CA GLY A 303 -15.54 -9.56 -6.13
C GLY A 303 -14.80 -10.62 -5.33
N GLU A 304 -14.18 -11.56 -6.03
CA GLU A 304 -13.37 -12.62 -5.43
C GLU A 304 -12.06 -12.07 -4.84
N THR A 305 -11.29 -12.91 -4.15
CA THR A 305 -9.93 -12.58 -3.70
C THR A 305 -9.07 -12.12 -4.88
N ALA A 306 -8.21 -11.12 -4.66
CA ALA A 306 -7.30 -10.55 -5.67
C ALA A 306 -7.97 -9.91 -6.91
N SER A 307 -9.30 -9.73 -6.92
CA SER A 307 -10.03 -9.02 -7.99
C SER A 307 -9.76 -7.50 -8.04
N GLY A 308 -9.17 -6.93 -6.98
CA GLY A 308 -8.81 -5.50 -6.89
C GLY A 308 -9.87 -4.61 -6.24
N LYS A 309 -10.74 -5.17 -5.37
CA LYS A 309 -11.81 -4.42 -4.69
C LYS A 309 -11.30 -3.21 -3.91
N THR A 310 -10.32 -3.40 -3.02
CA THR A 310 -9.78 -2.31 -2.20
C THR A 310 -9.12 -1.24 -3.08
N THR A 311 -8.45 -1.63 -4.15
CA THR A 311 -7.86 -0.69 -5.13
C THR A 311 -8.93 0.20 -5.77
N THR A 312 -10.03 -0.38 -6.22
CA THR A 312 -11.16 0.35 -6.81
C THR A 312 -11.85 1.25 -5.78
N LEU A 313 -12.05 0.74 -4.56
CA LEU A 313 -12.60 1.51 -3.44
C LEU A 313 -11.73 2.73 -3.14
N ASN A 314 -10.42 2.55 -2.99
CA ASN A 314 -9.47 3.61 -2.64
C ASN A 314 -9.30 4.63 -3.80
N ALA A 315 -9.47 4.21 -5.05
CA ALA A 315 -9.45 5.13 -6.19
C ALA A 315 -10.70 6.04 -6.22
N MET A 316 -11.89 5.46 -6.04
CA MET A 316 -13.15 6.23 -6.14
C MET A 316 -13.36 7.18 -4.96
N THR A 317 -12.73 6.95 -3.80
CA THR A 317 -12.85 7.85 -2.65
C THR A 317 -12.36 9.26 -2.95
N ALA A 318 -11.50 9.46 -3.95
CA ALA A 318 -11.11 10.79 -4.44
C ALA A 318 -12.29 11.63 -4.97
N PHE A 319 -13.44 11.01 -5.26
CA PHE A 319 -14.67 11.71 -5.65
C PHE A 319 -15.54 12.15 -4.46
N ILE A 320 -15.25 11.68 -3.24
CA ILE A 320 -15.97 12.13 -2.06
C ILE A 320 -15.55 13.60 -1.78
N PRO A 321 -16.50 14.50 -1.51
CA PRO A 321 -16.20 15.90 -1.19
C PRO A 321 -15.08 16.04 -0.13
N PHE A 322 -14.07 16.87 -0.39
CA PHE A 322 -12.88 17.00 0.48
C PHE A 322 -13.14 17.67 1.84
N ASP A 323 -14.30 18.32 2.00
CA ASP A 323 -14.81 18.92 3.22
C ASP A 323 -15.57 17.91 4.11
N ASN A 324 -15.85 16.71 3.60
CA ASN A 324 -16.50 15.66 4.37
C ASN A 324 -15.57 15.07 5.43
N LYS A 325 -16.12 14.79 6.61
CA LYS A 325 -15.49 13.93 7.60
C LYS A 325 -15.63 12.47 7.20
N ILE A 326 -14.50 11.81 6.97
CA ILE A 326 -14.47 10.38 6.65
C ILE A 326 -14.09 9.56 7.89
N TYR A 327 -14.79 8.46 8.11
CA TYR A 327 -14.50 7.50 9.17
C TYR A 327 -14.20 6.14 8.55
N SER A 328 -12.96 5.67 8.61
CA SER A 328 -12.58 4.35 8.10
C SER A 328 -12.36 3.35 9.23
N VAL A 329 -12.84 2.12 9.01
CA VAL A 329 -12.64 0.97 9.89
C VAL A 329 -12.04 -0.16 9.07
N GLU A 330 -10.87 -0.64 9.48
CA GLU A 330 -10.14 -1.69 8.77
C GLU A 330 -9.58 -2.75 9.74
N GLN A 331 -9.44 -3.99 9.28
CA GLN A 331 -8.65 -4.98 10.04
C GLN A 331 -7.15 -4.77 9.85
N THR A 332 -6.77 -4.40 8.63
CA THR A 332 -5.41 -4.08 8.22
C THR A 332 -5.50 -2.78 7.41
N PRO A 333 -4.67 -1.78 7.70
CA PRO A 333 -4.71 -0.54 6.93
C PRO A 333 -4.37 -0.82 5.47
N GLU A 334 -5.29 -0.52 4.56
CA GLU A 334 -5.11 -0.61 3.10
C GLU A 334 -5.57 0.67 2.38
N ILE A 335 -6.40 1.49 3.04
CA ILE A 335 -6.98 2.70 2.49
C ILE A 335 -6.10 3.92 2.80
N THR A 336 -5.93 4.80 1.80
CA THR A 336 -5.23 6.09 1.96
C THR A 336 -6.10 7.20 1.37
N LEU A 337 -6.61 8.07 2.24
CA LEU A 337 -7.54 9.11 1.84
C LEU A 337 -6.85 10.47 1.69
N PRO A 338 -7.30 11.30 0.72
CA PRO A 338 -6.82 12.67 0.57
C PRO A 338 -7.56 13.66 1.48
N HIS A 339 -8.53 13.19 2.27
CA HIS A 339 -9.40 14.03 3.09
C HIS A 339 -8.68 14.52 4.35
N PRO A 340 -8.68 15.84 4.63
CA PRO A 340 -8.01 16.38 5.81
C PRO A 340 -8.69 15.97 7.11
N VAL A 341 -10.02 15.79 7.10
CA VAL A 341 -10.79 15.35 8.28
C VAL A 341 -11.06 13.85 8.14
N TRP A 342 -10.03 13.05 8.37
CA TRP A 342 -10.10 11.59 8.31
C TRP A 342 -9.84 10.99 9.69
N GLN A 343 -10.82 10.24 10.18
CA GLN A 343 -10.67 9.39 11.35
C GLN A 343 -10.40 7.95 10.91
N HIS A 344 -9.16 7.50 11.08
CA HIS A 344 -8.69 6.17 10.69
C HIS A 344 -8.64 5.23 11.89
N LEU A 345 -9.40 4.14 11.88
CA LEU A 345 -9.40 3.16 12.97
C LEU A 345 -9.10 1.76 12.45
N ILE A 346 -8.31 1.05 13.24
CA ILE A 346 -7.93 -0.34 12.99
C ILE A 346 -8.40 -1.24 14.13
N THR A 347 -8.77 -2.47 13.82
CA THR A 347 -9.05 -3.47 14.86
C THR A 347 -7.81 -3.81 15.67
N ARG A 348 -8.00 -4.23 16.92
CA ARG A 348 -6.93 -4.75 17.76
C ARG A 348 -7.29 -6.15 18.23
N GLU A 349 -6.54 -7.14 17.75
CA GLU A 349 -6.63 -8.52 18.23
C GLU A 349 -5.44 -8.78 19.16
N SER A 350 -5.68 -8.89 20.47
CA SER A 350 -4.65 -9.19 21.48
C SER A 350 -4.70 -10.65 21.93
N GLY A 351 -5.70 -11.43 21.50
CA GLY A 351 -5.89 -12.81 21.95
C GLY A 351 -6.42 -12.92 23.38
N GLU A 352 -6.85 -11.79 23.97
CA GLU A 352 -7.36 -11.66 25.32
C GLU A 352 -8.74 -10.96 25.34
N LYS A 353 -9.31 -10.72 26.52
CA LYS A 353 -10.58 -9.98 26.71
C LYS A 353 -10.54 -8.51 26.26
N THR A 354 -9.43 -8.03 25.72
CA THR A 354 -9.20 -6.63 25.34
C THR A 354 -9.26 -6.39 23.83
N ASP A 355 -9.72 -7.37 23.06
CA ASP A 355 -9.96 -7.24 21.62
C ASP A 355 -10.91 -6.09 21.29
N VAL A 356 -10.61 -5.36 20.22
CA VAL A 356 -11.46 -4.33 19.63
C VAL A 356 -11.77 -4.73 18.20
N LYS A 357 -13.02 -5.11 17.94
CA LYS A 357 -13.47 -5.64 16.65
C LYS A 357 -14.05 -4.54 15.77
N MET A 358 -14.21 -4.82 14.47
CA MET A 358 -14.85 -3.87 13.53
C MET A 358 -16.26 -3.48 13.99
N PHE A 359 -16.98 -4.41 14.61
CA PHE A 359 -18.29 -4.17 15.19
C PHE A 359 -18.27 -3.05 16.24
N ASP A 360 -17.31 -3.07 17.17
CA ASP A 360 -17.17 -2.06 18.23
C ASP A 360 -16.84 -0.68 17.66
N LEU A 361 -15.92 -0.64 16.68
CA LEU A 361 -15.51 0.58 16.00
C LEU A 361 -16.66 1.19 15.18
N LEU A 362 -17.47 0.37 14.52
CA LEU A 362 -18.64 0.85 13.80
C LEU A 362 -19.75 1.36 14.71
N ILE A 363 -19.92 0.81 15.91
CA ILE A 363 -20.84 1.42 16.89
C ILE A 363 -20.35 2.81 17.30
N ALA A 364 -19.04 2.99 17.45
CA ALA A 364 -18.45 4.29 17.77
C ALA A 364 -18.61 5.29 16.61
N SER A 365 -18.59 4.83 15.36
CA SER A 365 -18.75 5.68 14.18
C SER A 365 -20.08 6.45 14.18
N LEU A 366 -21.17 5.80 14.62
CA LEU A 366 -22.50 6.42 14.73
C LEU A 366 -22.56 7.61 15.70
N ARG A 367 -21.59 7.72 16.62
CA ARG A 367 -21.45 8.87 17.55
C ARG A 367 -20.41 9.88 17.08
N SER A 368 -19.62 9.54 16.07
CA SER A 368 -18.57 10.41 15.53
C SER A 368 -19.10 11.38 14.48
N ARG A 369 -20.37 11.29 14.07
CA ARG A 369 -21.00 12.13 13.03
C ARG A 369 -20.14 12.19 11.74
N PRO A 370 -19.83 11.04 11.12
CA PRO A 370 -19.14 11.03 9.83
C PRO A 370 -20.09 11.42 8.70
N ASP A 371 -19.56 12.08 7.66
CA ASP A 371 -20.30 12.31 6.42
C ASP A 371 -20.22 11.08 5.50
N TYR A 372 -19.17 10.27 5.65
CA TYR A 372 -19.01 8.97 5.00
C TYR A 372 -18.33 7.97 5.93
N ILE A 373 -18.83 6.73 5.95
CA ILE A 373 -18.16 5.61 6.61
C ILE A 373 -17.55 4.71 5.54
N ILE A 374 -16.31 4.29 5.75
CA ILE A 374 -15.63 3.33 4.89
C ILE A 374 -15.29 2.11 5.73
N VAL A 375 -15.74 0.94 5.30
CA VAL A 375 -15.41 -0.34 5.95
C VAL A 375 -14.53 -1.13 5.01
N GLY A 376 -13.29 -1.42 5.40
CA GLY A 376 -12.29 -2.06 4.54
C GLY A 376 -12.84 -3.31 3.86
N GLU A 377 -13.31 -4.28 4.64
CA GLU A 377 -14.04 -5.44 4.15
C GLU A 377 -15.06 -5.93 5.17
N ILE A 378 -16.30 -6.13 4.75
CA ILE A 378 -17.34 -6.74 5.59
C ILE A 378 -17.34 -8.26 5.38
N ARG A 379 -17.25 -9.01 6.48
CA ARG A 379 -17.19 -10.48 6.55
C ARG A 379 -18.20 -11.10 7.51
N GLY A 380 -18.68 -10.35 8.51
CA GLY A 380 -19.47 -10.86 9.63
C GLY A 380 -20.49 -9.86 10.19
N GLN A 381 -20.70 -9.92 11.50
CA GLN A 381 -21.76 -9.22 12.23
C GLN A 381 -21.68 -7.69 12.12
N GLU A 382 -20.50 -7.14 11.81
CA GLU A 382 -20.28 -5.72 11.57
C GLU A 382 -21.13 -5.15 10.40
N ALA A 383 -21.62 -6.02 9.51
CA ALA A 383 -22.59 -5.61 8.49
C ALA A 383 -23.90 -5.07 9.10
N ASN A 384 -24.34 -5.58 10.25
CA ASN A 384 -25.58 -5.11 10.89
C ASN A 384 -25.48 -3.62 11.25
N ILE A 385 -24.36 -3.23 11.84
CA ILE A 385 -24.10 -1.82 12.17
C ILE A 385 -23.89 -1.00 10.91
N THR A 386 -23.28 -1.58 9.87
CA THR A 386 -23.14 -0.92 8.55
C THR A 386 -24.50 -0.57 7.95
N PHE A 387 -25.44 -1.52 7.90
CA PHE A 387 -26.78 -1.27 7.38
C PHE A 387 -27.59 -0.33 8.29
N GLN A 388 -27.40 -0.39 9.60
CA GLN A 388 -27.97 0.58 10.54
C GLN A 388 -27.42 2.00 10.32
N ALA A 389 -26.14 2.14 9.98
CA ALA A 389 -25.52 3.42 9.64
C ALA A 389 -26.18 4.00 8.39
N MET A 390 -26.35 3.19 7.33
CA MET A 390 -27.07 3.62 6.12
C MET A 390 -28.51 4.05 6.44
N GLN A 391 -29.22 3.29 7.27
CA GLN A 391 -30.60 3.60 7.68
C GLN A 391 -30.72 4.92 8.46
N THR A 392 -29.66 5.27 9.21
CA THR A 392 -29.59 6.53 9.97
C THR A 392 -29.00 7.69 9.18
N GLY A 393 -28.82 7.53 7.87
CA GLY A 393 -28.38 8.59 6.96
C GLY A 393 -26.87 8.73 6.79
N HIS A 394 -26.07 7.76 7.25
CA HIS A 394 -24.63 7.73 7.06
C HIS A 394 -24.30 6.86 5.83
N PRO A 395 -23.88 7.45 4.70
CA PRO A 395 -23.53 6.65 3.53
C PRO A 395 -22.29 5.80 3.82
N VAL A 396 -22.31 4.56 3.32
CA VAL A 396 -21.23 3.60 3.56
C VAL A 396 -20.66 3.10 2.25
N ILE A 397 -19.33 3.02 2.22
CA ILE A 397 -18.58 2.34 1.18
C ILE A 397 -17.88 1.13 1.79
N SER A 398 -17.97 -0.03 1.14
CA SER A 398 -17.24 -1.20 1.62
C SER A 398 -16.86 -2.18 0.51
N THR A 399 -15.85 -3.01 0.77
CA THR A 399 -15.62 -4.20 -0.03
C THR A 399 -16.35 -5.41 0.55
N PHE A 400 -16.78 -6.31 -0.34
CA PHE A 400 -17.45 -7.55 0.08
C PHE A 400 -17.08 -8.71 -0.84
N HIS A 401 -16.81 -9.88 -0.30
CA HIS A 401 -16.46 -11.03 -1.13
C HIS A 401 -17.72 -11.66 -1.77
N ALA A 402 -18.01 -11.37 -3.04
CA ALA A 402 -19.10 -12.02 -3.77
C ALA A 402 -18.90 -11.90 -5.27
N GLY A 403 -19.15 -12.99 -6.01
CA GLY A 403 -19.05 -13.01 -7.48
C GLY A 403 -20.29 -12.49 -8.21
N SER A 404 -21.38 -12.23 -7.49
CA SER A 404 -22.62 -11.68 -8.06
C SER A 404 -23.45 -10.97 -7.01
N VAL A 405 -24.38 -10.11 -7.44
CA VAL A 405 -25.35 -9.43 -6.56
C VAL A 405 -26.20 -10.43 -5.80
N HIS A 406 -26.62 -11.52 -6.47
CA HIS A 406 -27.40 -12.57 -5.83
C HIS A 406 -26.63 -13.25 -4.68
N SER A 407 -25.38 -13.63 -4.93
CA SER A 407 -24.51 -14.23 -3.91
C SER A 407 -24.23 -13.26 -2.75
N MET A 408 -24.05 -11.97 -3.05
CA MET A 408 -23.88 -10.93 -2.03
C MET A 408 -25.11 -10.82 -1.12
N ILE A 409 -26.32 -10.75 -1.70
CA ILE A 409 -27.57 -10.70 -0.92
C ILE A 409 -27.70 -11.96 -0.05
N GLN A 410 -27.49 -13.16 -0.62
CA GLN A 410 -27.55 -14.41 0.14
C GLN A 410 -26.60 -14.41 1.35
N ARG A 411 -25.35 -13.97 1.16
CA ARG A 411 -24.35 -13.89 2.22
C ARG A 411 -24.71 -12.84 3.28
N LEU A 412 -25.21 -11.68 2.88
CA LEU A 412 -25.65 -10.65 3.82
C LEU A 412 -26.82 -11.15 4.68
N THR A 413 -27.77 -11.87 4.08
CA THR A 413 -28.96 -12.37 4.78
C THR A 413 -28.73 -13.66 5.56
N GLY A 414 -27.65 -14.40 5.30
CA GLY A 414 -27.33 -15.66 5.95
C GLY A 414 -26.33 -15.53 7.11
N GLU A 415 -26.16 -16.60 7.86
CA GLU A 415 -25.11 -16.73 8.89
C GLU A 415 -23.71 -16.57 8.25
N PRO A 416 -22.76 -15.85 8.89
CA PRO A 416 -22.84 -15.25 10.24
C PRO A 416 -23.33 -13.78 10.27
N ILE A 417 -23.88 -13.26 9.17
CA ILE A 417 -24.19 -11.84 9.01
C ILE A 417 -25.63 -11.52 9.44
N ASN A 418 -26.62 -12.21 8.88
CA ASN A 418 -28.04 -12.14 9.24
C ASN A 418 -28.73 -10.76 9.08
N ILE A 419 -28.42 -10.00 8.02
CA ILE A 419 -29.18 -8.79 7.69
C ILE A 419 -30.60 -9.17 7.25
N PRO A 420 -31.66 -8.60 7.87
CA PRO A 420 -33.02 -8.77 7.36
C PRO A 420 -33.12 -8.29 5.90
N ILE A 421 -33.67 -9.12 5.02
CA ILE A 421 -33.74 -8.83 3.57
C ILE A 421 -34.43 -7.50 3.25
N ALA A 422 -35.37 -7.08 4.10
CA ALA A 422 -36.07 -5.81 4.00
C ALA A 422 -35.19 -4.57 4.19
N PHE A 423 -33.97 -4.70 4.73
CA PHE A 423 -33.03 -3.60 4.90
C PHE A 423 -31.96 -3.53 3.83
N ILE A 424 -31.94 -4.49 2.89
CA ILE A 424 -30.92 -4.54 1.83
C ILE A 424 -31.01 -3.31 0.90
N ASP A 425 -32.18 -2.70 0.76
CA ASP A 425 -32.38 -1.51 -0.07
C ASP A 425 -31.85 -0.19 0.52
N ASN A 426 -31.30 -0.23 1.74
CA ASN A 426 -30.45 0.85 2.26
C ASN A 426 -29.13 0.97 1.46
N LEU A 427 -28.60 -0.15 0.95
CA LEU A 427 -27.49 -0.15 -0.01
C LEU A 427 -28.01 0.33 -1.37
N ASN A 428 -27.22 1.11 -2.12
CA ASN A 428 -27.73 1.71 -3.37
C ASN A 428 -27.06 1.13 -4.61
N ILE A 429 -25.74 0.93 -4.57
CA ILE A 429 -24.97 0.46 -5.73
C ILE A 429 -24.08 -0.71 -5.31
N VAL A 430 -24.00 -1.69 -6.21
CA VAL A 430 -23.11 -2.84 -6.09
C VAL A 430 -22.30 -2.95 -7.38
N LEU A 431 -20.97 -2.92 -7.26
CA LEU A 431 -20.05 -3.22 -8.35
C LEU A 431 -19.62 -4.67 -8.22
N ILE A 432 -19.61 -5.43 -9.32
CA ILE A 432 -19.00 -6.75 -9.38
C ILE A 432 -17.70 -6.63 -10.16
N GLN A 433 -16.57 -6.92 -9.52
CA GLN A 433 -15.24 -6.85 -10.12
C GLN A 433 -14.58 -8.23 -10.10
N SER A 434 -13.87 -8.56 -11.18
CA SER A 434 -13.15 -9.83 -11.29
C SER A 434 -11.84 -9.70 -12.07
N ALA A 435 -10.96 -10.67 -11.88
CA ALA A 435 -9.80 -10.89 -12.73
C ALA A 435 -10.22 -11.79 -13.90
N VAL A 436 -10.14 -11.28 -15.12
CA VAL A 436 -10.59 -11.94 -16.36
C VAL A 436 -9.45 -12.04 -17.36
N TYR A 437 -9.56 -12.99 -18.28
CA TYR A 437 -8.61 -13.11 -19.39
C TYR A 437 -9.04 -12.23 -20.56
N VAL A 438 -8.22 -11.22 -20.88
CA VAL A 438 -8.38 -10.36 -22.07
C VAL A 438 -7.12 -10.54 -22.91
N ASN A 439 -7.28 -10.97 -24.16
CA ASN A 439 -6.15 -11.19 -25.09
C ASN A 439 -5.02 -12.05 -24.49
N GLY A 440 -5.39 -13.10 -23.73
CA GLY A 440 -4.44 -14.02 -23.09
C GLY A 440 -3.77 -13.50 -21.82
N LYS A 441 -4.14 -12.31 -21.32
CA LYS A 441 -3.60 -11.72 -20.08
C LYS A 441 -4.68 -11.58 -19.02
N ILE A 442 -4.28 -11.76 -17.76
CA ILE A 442 -5.16 -11.49 -16.62
C ILE A 442 -5.24 -9.98 -16.44
N GLU A 443 -6.44 -9.45 -16.62
CA GLU A 443 -6.80 -8.06 -16.42
C GLU A 443 -7.95 -7.96 -15.41
N ARG A 444 -8.04 -6.85 -14.69
CA ARG A 444 -9.13 -6.63 -13.72
C ARG A 444 -10.21 -5.78 -14.39
N ARG A 445 -11.48 -6.19 -14.31
CA ARG A 445 -12.63 -5.51 -14.94
C ARG A 445 -13.81 -5.44 -13.99
N VAL A 446 -14.51 -4.31 -13.99
CA VAL A 446 -15.83 -4.16 -13.38
C VAL A 446 -16.85 -4.80 -14.32
N LEU A 447 -17.25 -6.03 -14.01
CA LEU A 447 -18.14 -6.83 -14.85
C LEU A 447 -19.56 -6.25 -14.92
N SER A 448 -20.05 -5.72 -13.80
CA SER A 448 -21.35 -5.07 -13.76
C SER A 448 -21.46 -4.04 -12.64
N VAL A 449 -22.36 -3.08 -12.83
CA VAL A 449 -22.80 -2.14 -11.80
C VAL A 449 -24.30 -2.25 -11.69
N THR A 450 -24.78 -2.56 -10.49
CA THR A 450 -26.19 -2.83 -10.21
C THR A 450 -26.71 -1.88 -9.15
N GLU A 451 -27.84 -1.24 -9.44
CA GLU A 451 -28.62 -0.45 -8.50
C GLU A 451 -29.54 -1.37 -7.70
N ILE A 452 -29.55 -1.21 -6.38
CA ILE A 452 -30.55 -1.80 -5.49
C ILE A 452 -31.70 -0.79 -5.37
N LEU A 453 -32.91 -1.20 -5.74
CA LEU A 453 -34.06 -0.29 -5.88
C LEU A 453 -34.93 -0.26 -4.62
N LYS A 454 -35.54 -1.41 -4.29
CA LYS A 454 -36.40 -1.60 -3.13
C LYS A 454 -36.62 -3.07 -2.83
N TYR A 455 -36.93 -3.39 -1.59
CA TYR A 455 -37.53 -4.68 -1.25
C TYR A 455 -39.01 -4.73 -1.72
N ASN A 456 -39.44 -5.88 -2.23
CA ASN A 456 -40.84 -6.14 -2.58
C ASN A 456 -41.38 -7.27 -1.69
N ASP A 457 -42.24 -6.90 -0.74
CA ASP A 457 -42.88 -7.82 0.22
C ASP A 457 -43.71 -8.91 -0.46
N GLU A 458 -44.40 -8.59 -1.56
CA GLU A 458 -45.30 -9.52 -2.26
C GLU A 458 -44.52 -10.69 -2.91
N VAL A 459 -43.30 -10.40 -3.37
CA VAL A 459 -42.44 -11.38 -4.06
C VAL A 459 -41.37 -11.94 -3.13
N GLY A 460 -41.15 -11.31 -1.96
CA GLY A 460 -40.09 -11.67 -1.03
C GLY A 460 -38.68 -11.48 -1.61
N LYS A 461 -38.51 -10.51 -2.52
CA LYS A 461 -37.25 -10.29 -3.26
C LYS A 461 -36.87 -8.82 -3.31
N VAL A 462 -35.56 -8.58 -3.34
CA VAL A 462 -34.98 -7.26 -3.60
C VAL A 462 -34.99 -7.00 -5.10
N LEU A 463 -35.59 -5.90 -5.52
CA LEU A 463 -35.58 -5.46 -6.91
C LEU A 463 -34.26 -4.76 -7.20
N THR A 464 -33.61 -5.14 -8.30
CA THR A 464 -32.33 -4.59 -8.73
C THR A 464 -32.37 -4.21 -10.20
N LYS A 465 -31.48 -3.31 -10.61
CA LYS A 465 -31.31 -2.91 -12.01
C LYS A 465 -29.83 -2.83 -12.35
N GLU A 466 -29.39 -3.66 -13.27
CA GLU A 466 -28.04 -3.55 -13.84
C GLU A 466 -27.98 -2.34 -14.77
N VAL A 467 -27.08 -1.39 -14.47
CA VAL A 467 -26.92 -0.14 -15.23
C VAL A 467 -25.64 -0.10 -16.05
N PHE A 468 -24.60 -0.82 -15.66
CA PHE A 468 -23.43 -1.06 -16.50
C PHE A 468 -23.17 -2.56 -16.64
N GLN A 469 -22.73 -2.97 -17.82
CA GLN A 469 -22.31 -4.33 -18.11
C GLN A 469 -21.02 -4.32 -18.94
N TRP A 470 -20.05 -5.14 -18.58
CA TRP A 470 -18.86 -5.37 -19.39
C TRP A 470 -19.13 -6.39 -20.51
N ASP A 471 -18.77 -6.01 -21.74
CA ASP A 471 -18.77 -6.87 -22.91
C ASP A 471 -17.37 -7.48 -23.08
N GLY A 472 -17.23 -8.75 -22.69
CA GLY A 472 -15.94 -9.44 -22.74
C GLY A 472 -15.40 -9.76 -24.13
N VAL A 473 -16.24 -9.68 -25.18
CA VAL A 473 -15.77 -9.85 -26.55
C VAL A 473 -15.09 -8.58 -27.05
N LYS A 474 -15.62 -7.41 -26.67
CA LYS A 474 -15.12 -6.11 -27.12
C LYS A 474 -14.26 -5.38 -26.08
N ASP A 475 -14.10 -5.96 -24.89
CA ASP A 475 -13.46 -5.39 -23.72
C ASP A 475 -13.92 -3.94 -23.43
N ARG A 476 -15.23 -3.73 -23.33
CA ARG A 476 -15.82 -2.40 -23.09
C ARG A 476 -17.01 -2.44 -22.16
N HIS A 477 -17.24 -1.35 -21.45
CA HIS A 477 -18.40 -1.19 -20.58
C HIS A 477 -19.57 -0.57 -21.37
N LEU A 478 -20.74 -1.19 -21.27
CA LEU A 478 -21.99 -0.73 -21.88
C LEU A 478 -22.85 -0.08 -20.80
N PHE A 479 -23.16 1.20 -20.96
CA PHE A 479 -24.08 1.91 -20.06
C PHE A 479 -25.53 1.64 -20.45
N ARG A 480 -26.10 0.55 -19.90
CA ARG A 480 -27.52 0.16 -20.09
C ARG A 480 -28.50 1.05 -19.31
N GLY A 481 -28.01 1.76 -18.30
CA GLY A 481 -28.79 2.67 -17.46
C GLY A 481 -29.02 4.07 -18.03
N LEU A 482 -28.57 4.36 -19.25
CA LEU A 482 -28.76 5.68 -19.87
C LEU A 482 -30.26 6.02 -19.98
N TYR A 483 -30.66 7.16 -19.41
CA TYR A 483 -32.06 7.61 -19.27
C TYR A 483 -32.98 6.64 -18.51
N ASN A 484 -32.42 5.76 -17.68
CA ASN A 484 -33.17 4.78 -16.90
C ASN A 484 -32.51 4.41 -15.55
N SER A 485 -31.50 5.17 -15.11
CA SER A 485 -30.86 4.99 -13.80
C SER A 485 -31.76 5.57 -12.71
N TYR A 486 -32.16 4.72 -11.76
CA TYR A 486 -32.96 5.17 -10.62
C TYR A 486 -32.12 6.02 -9.68
N VAL A 487 -30.86 5.64 -9.43
CA VAL A 487 -29.98 6.40 -8.54
C VAL A 487 -29.71 7.79 -9.10
N LEU A 488 -29.35 7.92 -10.38
CA LEU A 488 -29.10 9.23 -10.97
C LEU A 488 -30.34 10.10 -11.01
N GLU A 489 -31.47 9.58 -11.50
CA GLU A 489 -32.65 10.42 -11.75
C GLU A 489 -33.48 10.67 -10.48
N GLN A 490 -33.62 9.66 -9.61
CA GLN A 490 -34.53 9.73 -8.47
C GLN A 490 -33.84 10.11 -7.16
N LYS A 491 -32.52 10.01 -7.07
CA LYS A 491 -31.73 10.45 -5.90
C LYS A 491 -30.84 11.63 -6.25
N VAL A 492 -29.82 11.41 -7.08
CA VAL A 492 -28.77 12.41 -7.32
C VAL A 492 -29.33 13.68 -7.94
N ALA A 493 -30.08 13.59 -9.04
CA ALA A 493 -30.65 14.75 -9.71
C ALA A 493 -31.58 15.57 -8.81
N LYS A 494 -32.32 14.90 -7.91
CA LYS A 494 -33.19 15.56 -6.93
C LYS A 494 -32.39 16.24 -5.82
N HIS A 495 -31.34 15.60 -5.31
CA HIS A 495 -30.43 16.22 -4.34
C HIS A 495 -29.72 17.44 -4.92
N MET A 496 -29.43 17.43 -6.23
CA MET A 496 -28.90 18.58 -6.96
C MET A 496 -29.95 19.66 -7.27
N GLY A 497 -31.24 19.39 -7.08
CA GLY A 497 -32.32 20.33 -7.39
C GLY A 497 -32.53 20.55 -8.90
N LEU A 498 -32.22 19.57 -9.75
CA LEU A 498 -32.43 19.69 -11.20
C LEU A 498 -33.92 19.70 -11.54
N ALA A 499 -34.32 20.58 -12.45
CA ALA A 499 -35.71 20.70 -12.91
C ALA A 499 -36.15 19.50 -13.76
N ASP A 500 -35.29 19.07 -14.71
CA ASP A 500 -35.41 17.80 -15.41
C ASP A 500 -34.34 16.84 -14.87
N SER A 501 -34.77 15.70 -14.32
CA SER A 501 -33.84 14.69 -13.81
C SER A 501 -32.90 14.15 -14.89
N ARG A 502 -33.26 14.24 -16.17
CA ARG A 502 -32.42 13.82 -17.30
C ARG A 502 -31.23 14.73 -17.58
N ASP A 503 -31.23 15.96 -17.06
CA ASP A 503 -30.07 16.85 -17.19
C ASP A 503 -28.83 16.30 -16.49
N ILE A 504 -29.01 15.36 -15.54
CA ILE A 504 -27.92 14.65 -14.87
C ILE A 504 -26.97 13.96 -15.86
N TYR A 505 -27.48 13.46 -16.99
CA TYR A 505 -26.66 12.79 -17.99
C TYR A 505 -25.74 13.74 -18.76
N ASN A 506 -26.12 15.03 -18.87
CA ASN A 506 -25.25 16.06 -19.42
C ASN A 506 -24.08 16.35 -18.47
N ILE A 507 -24.35 16.42 -17.17
CA ILE A 507 -23.32 16.58 -16.12
C ILE A 507 -22.39 15.36 -16.09
N MET A 508 -22.95 14.15 -16.16
CA MET A 508 -22.18 12.91 -16.24
C MET A 508 -21.25 12.91 -17.47
N LYS A 509 -21.75 13.33 -18.63
CA LYS A 509 -20.96 13.44 -19.86
C LYS A 509 -19.78 14.41 -19.70
N THR A 510 -20.01 15.57 -19.07
CA THR A 510 -18.94 16.53 -18.77
C THR A 510 -17.87 15.91 -17.86
N ARG A 511 -18.27 15.18 -16.82
CA ARG A 511 -17.34 14.49 -15.91
C ARG A 511 -16.57 13.38 -16.60
N SER A 512 -17.19 12.63 -17.50
CA SER A 512 -16.52 11.61 -18.32
C SER A 512 -15.39 12.22 -19.13
N LYS A 513 -15.68 13.33 -19.83
CA LYS A 513 -14.67 14.09 -20.59
C LYS A 513 -13.51 14.60 -19.73
N ILE A 514 -13.79 15.07 -18.52
CA ILE A 514 -12.74 15.51 -17.59
C ILE A 514 -11.76 14.37 -17.30
N ILE A 515 -12.29 13.17 -17.03
CA ILE A 515 -11.46 11.98 -16.74
C ILE A 515 -10.65 11.57 -17.99
N GLU A 516 -11.25 11.60 -19.17
CA GLU A 516 -10.54 11.33 -20.45
C GLU A 516 -9.41 12.34 -20.67
N LYS A 517 -9.66 13.63 -20.46
CA LYS A 517 -8.67 14.69 -20.59
C LYS A 517 -7.51 14.57 -19.59
N MET A 518 -7.77 14.10 -18.37
CA MET A 518 -6.70 13.78 -17.43
C MET A 518 -5.72 12.77 -18.02
N ILE A 519 -6.22 11.71 -18.67
CA ILE A 519 -5.39 10.67 -19.31
C ILE A 519 -4.62 11.25 -20.49
N GLU A 520 -5.28 12.02 -21.37
CA GLU A 520 -4.64 12.66 -22.53
C GLU A 520 -3.48 13.58 -22.11
N HIS A 521 -3.65 14.31 -21.01
CA HIS A 521 -2.64 15.20 -20.45
C HIS A 521 -1.66 14.53 -19.47
N LYS A 522 -1.72 13.20 -19.33
CA LYS A 522 -0.87 12.38 -18.43
C LYS A 522 -0.97 12.76 -16.95
N ILE A 523 -2.09 13.34 -16.52
CA ILE A 523 -2.41 13.61 -15.12
C ILE A 523 -2.99 12.33 -14.52
N ILE A 524 -2.10 11.40 -14.17
CA ILE A 524 -2.46 10.05 -13.72
C ILE A 524 -2.04 9.76 -12.28
N GLU A 525 -1.16 10.55 -11.68
CA GLU A 525 -0.72 10.33 -10.30
C GLU A 525 -1.81 10.72 -9.31
N TYR A 526 -1.99 9.93 -8.25
CA TYR A 526 -3.13 10.06 -7.33
C TYR A 526 -3.27 11.47 -6.75
N PHE A 527 -2.19 12.03 -6.21
CA PHE A 527 -2.24 13.36 -5.58
C PHE A 527 -2.38 14.50 -6.59
N GLU A 528 -1.90 14.33 -7.83
CA GLU A 528 -2.15 15.29 -8.91
C GLU A 528 -3.63 15.29 -9.32
N VAL A 529 -4.23 14.11 -9.44
CA VAL A 529 -5.66 13.93 -9.72
C VAL A 529 -6.50 14.54 -8.60
N VAL A 530 -6.17 14.26 -7.34
CA VAL A 530 -6.82 14.86 -6.15
C VAL A 530 -6.76 16.39 -6.20
N LYS A 531 -5.59 16.97 -6.48
CA LYS A 531 -5.42 18.43 -6.59
C LYS A 531 -6.28 19.03 -7.69
N LEU A 532 -6.38 18.36 -8.84
CA LEU A 532 -7.22 18.78 -9.95
C LEU A 532 -8.70 18.71 -9.57
N LEU A 533 -9.17 17.59 -9.02
CA LEU A 533 -10.57 17.41 -8.59
C LEU A 533 -10.97 18.46 -7.56
N LYS A 534 -10.09 18.75 -6.58
CA LYS A 534 -10.29 19.81 -5.60
C LYS A 534 -10.41 21.18 -6.26
N THR A 535 -9.47 21.52 -7.15
CA THR A 535 -9.49 22.80 -7.88
C THR A 535 -10.76 22.96 -8.73
N TYR A 536 -11.18 21.89 -9.39
CA TYR A 536 -12.40 21.88 -10.21
C TYR A 536 -13.65 22.09 -9.34
N LYS A 537 -13.73 21.43 -8.18
CA LYS A 537 -14.83 21.64 -7.22
C LYS A 537 -14.88 23.09 -6.71
N ASP A 538 -13.72 23.63 -6.31
CA ASP A 538 -13.65 24.94 -5.65
C ASP A 538 -13.84 26.11 -6.63
N THR A 539 -13.43 25.96 -7.89
CA THR A 539 -13.35 27.08 -8.84
C THR A 539 -14.04 26.85 -10.18
N GLY A 540 -14.43 25.61 -10.49
CA GLY A 540 -14.89 25.19 -11.83
C GLY A 540 -13.79 25.19 -12.90
N ARG A 541 -12.53 25.47 -12.55
CA ARG A 541 -11.41 25.57 -13.50
C ARG A 541 -10.74 24.23 -13.71
N LEU A 542 -10.26 24.03 -14.93
CA LEU A 542 -9.47 22.88 -15.34
C LEU A 542 -8.17 23.37 -15.98
N PRO A 543 -7.08 22.59 -15.92
CA PRO A 543 -5.82 22.92 -16.60
C PRO A 543 -5.90 22.68 -18.13
N PHE A 544 -7.05 22.27 -18.64
CA PHE A 544 -7.32 21.96 -20.04
C PHE A 544 -8.75 22.38 -20.43
N ASN A 545 -9.03 22.42 -21.73
CA ASN A 545 -10.35 22.74 -22.29
C ASN A 545 -11.19 21.45 -22.52
N LEU A 546 -12.53 21.58 -22.43
CA LEU A 546 -13.51 20.47 -22.50
C LEU A 546 -14.30 20.34 -23.81
#